data_AF-A0A5N5JSX2-F1
#
_entry.id   AF-A0A5N5JSX2-F1
#
_cell.length_a   1.000
_cell.length_b   1.000
_cell.length_c   1.000
_cell.angle_alpha   90.00
_cell.angle_beta   90.00
_cell.angle_gamma   90.00
#
_symmetry.space_group_name_H-M   'P 1'
#
loop_
_entity.id
_entity.type
_entity.pdbx_description
1 polymer ?
#
loop_
_entity_poly.entity_id
_entity_poly.type
_entity_poly.pdbx_seq_one_letter_code
_entity_poly.pdbx_strand_id
1 'polypeptide(L)'
;MAAASCLDPDLVREVLECPICLETYNQDQLRPKLLQCGHSVCRQCLEKLLASTINGVRCPFCSKVSRMSSISQLADNLTVLKIIDCASSCGSAAGLMCKSCKNRLPRQYCCDCSVVLCDACKVEGHQHQGHTVQTIRTAAEQRRKDLGGRLTSLRDTMANIQKKKAAIDSVSKSLRLKYKAVQQEYARAELQLQEELGRSRRAFAASLAEVEKLNSQILEEQTYLLNIAEVQVVSRCDYLTMRIKQTDTALLEEAGGNDEEELDVKSNLPVLLKLQEPELVKTENPQSLDMGQLTTKQCTVNTDEEDGQELAAAPPLSPPPLPL
;
A
#
# COMPACT_ATOMS: atom_id res chain seq x y z
N MET A 1 -16.30 -26.61 -10.80
CA MET A 1 -15.25 -27.63 -10.98
C MET A 1 -15.95 -28.97 -11.07
N ALA A 2 -16.20 -29.46 -12.28
CA ALA A 2 -16.85 -30.76 -12.47
C ALA A 2 -15.95 -31.84 -11.85
N ALA A 3 -16.47 -32.56 -10.86
CA ALA A 3 -15.79 -33.72 -10.30
C ALA A 3 -15.65 -34.75 -11.44
N ALA A 4 -14.44 -34.93 -11.95
CA ALA A 4 -14.15 -36.06 -12.82
C ALA A 4 -14.51 -37.32 -12.05
N SER A 5 -15.58 -38.00 -12.48
CA SER A 5 -15.95 -39.30 -11.95
C SER A 5 -14.76 -40.23 -12.14
N CYS A 6 -14.10 -40.55 -11.02
CA CYS A 6 -12.99 -41.47 -10.96
C CYS A 6 -13.55 -42.85 -11.32
N LEU A 7 -13.30 -43.30 -12.56
CA LEU A 7 -13.53 -44.71 -12.91
C LEU A 7 -12.78 -45.55 -11.88
N ASP A 8 -13.46 -46.56 -11.33
CA ASP A 8 -12.86 -47.46 -10.36
C ASP A 8 -11.64 -48.15 -10.99
N PRO A 9 -10.42 -47.96 -10.45
CA PRO A 9 -9.20 -48.56 -10.99
C PRO A 9 -9.28 -50.10 -11.07
N ASP A 10 -10.01 -50.72 -10.15
CA ASP A 10 -10.20 -52.17 -10.14
C ASP A 10 -11.09 -52.62 -11.32
N LEU A 11 -12.14 -51.87 -11.63
CA LEU A 11 -13.03 -52.14 -12.75
C LEU A 11 -12.35 -51.94 -14.11
N VAL A 12 -11.48 -50.93 -14.23
CA VAL A 12 -10.66 -50.70 -15.43
C VAL A 12 -9.72 -51.88 -15.68
N ARG A 13 -9.16 -52.48 -14.63
CA ARG A 13 -8.28 -53.64 -14.73
C ARG A 13 -8.99 -54.91 -15.17
N GLU A 14 -10.18 -55.18 -14.62
CA GLU A 14 -11.00 -56.34 -15.03
C GLU A 14 -11.35 -56.32 -16.53
N VAL A 15 -11.47 -55.13 -17.12
CA VAL A 15 -11.78 -54.97 -18.54
C VAL A 15 -10.54 -55.11 -19.43
N LEU A 16 -9.35 -54.72 -18.96
CA LEU A 16 -8.15 -54.57 -19.80
C LEU A 16 -7.08 -55.64 -19.60
N GLU A 17 -7.14 -56.43 -18.52
CA GLU A 17 -6.20 -57.52 -18.24
C GLU A 17 -6.83 -58.89 -18.50
N CYS A 18 -6.01 -59.85 -18.91
CA CYS A 18 -6.46 -61.24 -18.98
C CYS A 18 -6.57 -61.81 -17.56
N PRO A 19 -7.73 -62.36 -17.16
CA PRO A 19 -7.92 -62.89 -15.81
C PRO A 19 -7.09 -64.14 -15.48
N ILE A 20 -6.40 -64.73 -16.46
CA ILE A 20 -5.57 -65.93 -16.29
C ILE A 20 -4.10 -65.56 -16.09
N CYS A 21 -3.52 -64.77 -17.00
CA CYS A 21 -2.11 -64.38 -16.92
C CYS A 21 -1.87 -63.02 -16.27
N LEU A 22 -2.94 -62.25 -16.02
CA LEU A 22 -2.91 -60.88 -15.46
C LEU A 22 -2.06 -59.90 -16.30
N GLU A 23 -1.85 -60.22 -17.57
CA GLU A 23 -1.22 -59.33 -18.55
C GLU A 23 -2.27 -58.50 -19.27
N THR A 24 -1.94 -57.26 -19.62
CA THR A 24 -2.82 -56.39 -20.40
C THR A 24 -3.01 -56.97 -21.81
N TYR A 25 -4.24 -56.94 -22.32
CA TYR A 25 -4.51 -57.39 -23.68
C TYR A 25 -3.75 -56.53 -24.71
N ASN A 26 -3.46 -57.10 -25.88
CA ASN A 26 -2.81 -56.38 -26.98
C ASN A 26 -3.33 -56.87 -28.34
N GLN A 27 -2.86 -56.26 -29.43
CA GLN A 27 -3.30 -56.63 -30.79
C GLN A 27 -2.85 -58.04 -31.21
N ASP A 28 -1.81 -58.60 -30.57
CA ASP A 28 -1.07 -59.77 -31.06
C ASP A 28 -1.32 -61.04 -30.23
N GLN A 29 -0.36 -61.44 -29.39
CA GLN A 29 -0.41 -62.70 -28.63
C GLN A 29 -1.40 -62.67 -27.48
N LEU A 30 -1.64 -61.49 -26.90
CA LEU A 30 -2.60 -61.29 -25.83
C LEU A 30 -3.90 -60.70 -26.38
N ARG A 31 -4.30 -61.07 -27.60
CA ARG A 31 -5.57 -60.62 -28.19
C ARG A 31 -6.77 -61.20 -27.43
N PRO A 32 -7.73 -60.38 -26.95
CA PRO A 32 -8.85 -60.85 -26.15
C PRO A 32 -9.85 -61.60 -27.04
N LYS A 33 -10.05 -62.89 -26.77
CA LYS A 33 -11.02 -63.76 -27.46
C LYS A 33 -12.28 -63.90 -26.62
N LEU A 34 -13.44 -63.69 -27.23
CA LEU A 34 -14.75 -63.89 -26.62
C LEU A 34 -15.15 -65.36 -26.70
N LEU A 35 -15.29 -66.01 -25.55
CA LEU A 35 -15.91 -67.32 -25.45
C LEU A 35 -17.43 -67.21 -25.71
N GLN A 36 -18.09 -68.32 -26.06
CA GLN A 36 -19.54 -68.35 -26.32
C GLN A 36 -20.38 -67.96 -25.08
N CYS A 37 -19.78 -68.00 -23.90
CA CYS A 37 -20.38 -67.53 -22.65
C CYS A 37 -20.19 -66.03 -22.37
N GLY A 38 -19.51 -65.29 -23.25
CA GLY A 38 -19.24 -63.85 -23.13
C GLY A 38 -17.97 -63.47 -22.38
N HIS A 39 -17.30 -64.41 -21.69
CA HIS A 39 -16.04 -64.13 -21.01
C HIS A 39 -14.89 -63.95 -22.01
N SER A 40 -13.99 -63.02 -21.72
CA SER A 40 -12.80 -62.76 -22.53
C SER A 40 -11.57 -63.45 -21.93
N VAL A 41 -10.80 -64.13 -22.78
CA VAL A 41 -9.51 -64.75 -22.43
C VAL A 41 -8.52 -64.44 -23.55
N CYS A 42 -7.24 -64.20 -23.22
CA CYS A 42 -6.26 -63.87 -24.25
C CYS A 42 -5.93 -65.10 -25.12
N ARG A 43 -5.57 -64.86 -26.39
CA ARG A 43 -5.23 -65.90 -27.37
C ARG A 43 -4.23 -66.91 -26.82
N GLN A 44 -3.13 -66.44 -26.22
CA GLN A 44 -2.08 -67.30 -25.66
C GLN A 44 -2.55 -68.19 -24.50
N CYS A 45 -3.36 -67.66 -23.57
CA CYS A 45 -3.94 -68.48 -22.50
C CYS A 45 -4.95 -69.49 -23.05
N LEU A 46 -5.70 -69.09 -24.08
CA LEU A 46 -6.66 -69.96 -24.73
C LEU A 46 -5.99 -71.11 -25.50
N GLU A 47 -4.82 -70.89 -26.11
CA GLU A 47 -3.99 -71.94 -26.72
C GLU A 47 -3.61 -73.02 -25.71
N LYS A 48 -3.18 -72.60 -24.51
CA LYS A 48 -2.83 -73.53 -23.43
C LYS A 48 -4.05 -74.33 -22.94
N LEU A 49 -5.21 -73.68 -22.85
CA LEU A 49 -6.45 -74.34 -22.45
C LEU A 49 -6.93 -75.34 -23.51
N LEU A 50 -6.87 -74.98 -24.79
CA LEU A 50 -7.26 -75.84 -25.90
C LEU A 50 -6.33 -77.05 -26.05
N ALA A 51 -5.04 -76.90 -25.76
CA ALA A 51 -4.09 -78.02 -25.74
C ALA A 51 -4.47 -79.11 -24.71
N SER A 52 -5.29 -78.77 -23.71
CA SER A 52 -5.70 -79.67 -22.64
C SER A 52 -7.08 -80.31 -22.86
N THR A 53 -7.77 -79.99 -23.96
CA THR A 53 -9.16 -80.42 -24.20
C THR A 53 -9.44 -80.78 -25.66
N ILE A 54 -10.31 -81.77 -25.89
CA ILE A 54 -10.68 -82.22 -27.24
C ILE A 54 -12.00 -81.53 -27.66
N ASN A 55 -12.00 -80.85 -28.82
CA ASN A 55 -13.16 -80.22 -29.47
C ASN A 55 -13.84 -79.04 -28.75
N GLY A 56 -13.11 -78.31 -27.90
CA GLY A 56 -13.60 -77.05 -27.33
C GLY A 56 -12.92 -76.69 -26.01
N VAL A 57 -13.11 -75.45 -25.56
CA VAL A 57 -12.54 -74.95 -24.30
C VAL A 57 -13.64 -74.80 -23.26
N ARG A 58 -13.40 -75.30 -22.04
CA ARG A 58 -14.25 -75.05 -20.88
C ARG A 58 -13.86 -73.72 -20.25
N CYS A 59 -14.80 -72.79 -20.13
CA CYS A 59 -14.56 -71.49 -19.51
C CYS A 59 -14.14 -71.66 -18.04
N PRO A 60 -12.99 -71.12 -17.59
CA PRO A 60 -12.55 -71.20 -16.20
C PRO A 60 -13.49 -70.49 -15.20
N PHE A 61 -14.27 -69.53 -15.67
CA PHE A 61 -15.07 -68.64 -14.81
C PHE A 61 -16.52 -69.12 -14.62
N CYS A 62 -17.08 -69.78 -15.63
CA CYS A 62 -18.49 -70.19 -15.60
C CYS A 62 -18.73 -71.65 -16.02
N SER A 63 -17.66 -72.43 -16.24
CA SER A 63 -17.72 -73.84 -16.65
C SER A 63 -18.45 -74.15 -17.97
N LYS A 64 -19.00 -73.16 -18.67
CA LYS A 64 -19.64 -73.34 -19.98
C LYS A 64 -18.59 -73.69 -21.05
N VAL A 65 -18.90 -74.68 -21.88
CA VAL A 65 -18.01 -75.14 -22.95
C VAL A 65 -18.27 -74.32 -24.21
N SER A 66 -17.21 -73.72 -24.76
CA SER A 66 -17.23 -73.12 -26.10
C SER A 66 -16.69 -74.15 -27.08
N ARG A 67 -17.55 -74.71 -27.94
CA ARG A 67 -17.15 -75.69 -28.94
C ARG A 67 -16.44 -74.99 -30.10
N MET A 68 -15.20 -75.39 -30.38
CA MET A 68 -14.39 -74.86 -31.47
C MET A 68 -13.30 -75.86 -31.84
N SER A 69 -12.91 -75.87 -33.11
CA SER A 69 -11.75 -76.65 -33.60
C SER A 69 -10.49 -75.80 -33.77
N SER A 70 -10.64 -74.47 -33.81
CA SER A 70 -9.53 -73.51 -33.84
C SER A 70 -9.92 -72.23 -33.13
N ILE A 71 -8.95 -71.56 -32.49
CA ILE A 71 -9.12 -70.30 -31.77
C ILE A 71 -9.59 -69.16 -32.71
N SER A 72 -9.26 -69.24 -33.99
CA SER A 72 -9.70 -68.27 -35.01
C SER A 72 -11.22 -68.25 -35.19
N GLN A 73 -11.94 -69.27 -34.74
CA GLN A 73 -13.42 -69.31 -34.78
C GLN A 73 -14.08 -68.43 -33.70
N LEU A 74 -13.31 -67.98 -32.70
CA LEU A 74 -13.80 -67.05 -31.70
C LEU A 74 -13.63 -65.60 -32.15
N ALA A 75 -14.70 -64.82 -31.95
CA ALA A 75 -14.68 -63.38 -32.13
C ALA A 75 -13.70 -62.71 -31.16
N ASP A 76 -13.06 -61.64 -31.62
CA ASP A 76 -12.27 -60.77 -30.76
C ASP A 76 -13.18 -59.85 -29.95
N ASN A 77 -12.77 -59.50 -28.72
CA ASN A 77 -13.38 -58.40 -27.99
C ASN A 77 -12.86 -57.06 -28.53
N LEU A 78 -13.45 -56.61 -29.63
CA LEU A 78 -13.06 -55.37 -30.31
C LEU A 78 -13.23 -54.12 -29.43
N THR A 79 -14.14 -54.15 -28.46
CA THR A 79 -14.34 -53.04 -27.52
C THR A 79 -13.11 -52.86 -26.62
N VAL A 80 -12.59 -53.96 -26.06
CA VAL A 80 -11.38 -53.95 -25.24
C VAL A 80 -10.17 -53.48 -26.06
N LEU A 81 -10.03 -53.97 -27.30
CA LEU A 81 -8.96 -53.55 -28.21
C LEU A 81 -9.03 -52.05 -28.53
N LYS A 82 -10.22 -51.51 -28.82
CA LYS A 82 -10.40 -50.06 -29.05
C LYS A 82 -10.05 -49.22 -27.82
N ILE A 83 -10.37 -49.70 -26.62
CA ILE A 83 -10.01 -48.99 -25.37
C ILE A 83 -8.49 -48.95 -25.20
N ILE A 84 -7.79 -50.06 -25.51
CA ILE A 84 -6.33 -50.15 -25.42
C ILE A 84 -5.64 -49.29 -26.50
N ASP A 85 -6.17 -49.29 -27.72
CA ASP A 85 -5.68 -48.44 -28.80
C ASP A 85 -5.84 -46.96 -28.45
N CYS A 86 -7.00 -46.56 -27.91
CA CYS A 86 -7.24 -45.19 -27.41
C CYS A 86 -6.30 -44.83 -26.25
N ALA A 87 -6.02 -45.77 -25.34
CA ALA A 87 -5.06 -45.59 -24.26
C ALA A 87 -3.60 -45.50 -24.76
N SER A 88 -3.31 -46.02 -25.95
CA SER A 88 -1.96 -45.99 -26.53
C SER A 88 -1.73 -44.76 -27.43
N SER A 89 -2.79 -44.22 -28.02
CA SER A 89 -2.75 -43.11 -28.99
C SER A 89 -3.00 -41.72 -28.37
N CYS A 90 -3.69 -41.63 -27.24
CA CYS A 90 -3.79 -40.40 -26.46
C CYS A 90 -2.59 -40.27 -25.52
N GLY A 91 -1.76 -39.23 -25.68
CA GLY A 91 -0.58 -38.97 -24.84
C GLY A 91 -0.83 -38.84 -23.33
N SER A 92 -2.09 -38.83 -22.87
CA SER A 92 -2.45 -38.87 -21.45
C SER A 92 -2.48 -40.27 -20.83
N ALA A 93 -2.49 -41.34 -21.64
CA ALA A 93 -2.66 -42.71 -21.16
C ALA A 93 -1.34 -43.52 -21.08
N ALA A 94 -0.20 -42.91 -21.46
CA ALA A 94 1.15 -43.40 -21.13
C ALA A 94 1.39 -43.54 -19.61
N GLY A 95 0.53 -42.97 -18.77
CA GLY A 95 0.54 -43.13 -17.31
C GLY A 95 -0.26 -44.33 -16.77
N LEU A 96 -0.93 -45.11 -17.63
CA LEU A 96 -1.77 -46.22 -17.19
C LEU A 96 -1.01 -47.54 -17.06
N MET A 97 0.21 -47.67 -17.59
CA MET A 97 0.99 -48.91 -17.56
C MET A 97 2.13 -48.85 -16.54
N CYS A 98 2.55 -50.02 -16.07
CA CYS A 98 3.75 -50.19 -15.25
C CYS A 98 4.95 -49.59 -15.98
N LYS A 99 5.68 -48.69 -15.31
CA LYS A 99 6.79 -47.96 -15.93
C LYS A 99 7.99 -48.87 -16.24
N SER A 100 8.14 -49.97 -15.51
CA SER A 100 9.25 -50.91 -15.67
C SER A 100 9.02 -51.92 -16.80
N CYS A 101 7.85 -52.59 -16.84
CA CYS A 101 7.58 -53.64 -17.84
C CYS A 101 6.70 -53.20 -19.02
N LYS A 102 5.98 -52.07 -18.91
CA LYS A 102 5.05 -51.55 -19.92
C LYS A 102 3.92 -52.49 -20.38
N ASN A 103 3.74 -53.65 -19.72
CA ASN A 103 2.81 -54.71 -20.13
C ASN A 103 1.69 -55.00 -19.13
N ARG A 104 1.76 -54.45 -17.91
CA ARG A 104 0.77 -54.64 -16.84
C ARG A 104 0.33 -53.32 -16.26
N LEU A 105 -0.87 -53.24 -15.70
CA LEU A 105 -1.33 -52.03 -15.02
C LEU A 105 -0.60 -51.89 -13.66
N PRO A 106 -0.21 -50.66 -13.27
CA PRO A 106 0.51 -50.43 -12.04
C PRO A 106 -0.44 -50.44 -10.85
N ARG A 107 0.04 -50.96 -9.73
CA ARG A 107 -0.69 -51.08 -8.44
C ARG A 107 0.13 -50.54 -7.27
N GLN A 108 1.43 -50.50 -7.48
CA GLN A 108 2.44 -50.15 -6.50
C GLN A 108 3.13 -48.84 -6.94
N TYR A 109 3.63 -48.12 -5.96
CA TYR A 109 4.44 -46.93 -6.11
C TYR A 109 5.74 -47.14 -5.33
N CYS A 110 6.87 -47.04 -6.01
CA CYS A 110 8.17 -47.03 -5.36
C CYS A 110 8.51 -45.59 -4.95
N CYS A 111 8.74 -45.38 -3.65
CA CYS A 111 9.05 -44.07 -3.08
C CYS A 111 10.42 -43.57 -3.54
N ASP A 112 11.43 -44.44 -3.55
CA ASP A 112 12.81 -44.07 -3.86
C ASP A 112 12.99 -43.75 -5.35
N CYS A 113 12.37 -44.55 -6.21
CA CYS A 113 12.44 -44.35 -7.66
C CYS A 113 11.38 -43.36 -8.18
N SER A 114 10.39 -43.00 -7.37
CA SER A 114 9.27 -42.11 -7.76
C SER A 114 8.53 -42.58 -9.02
N VAL A 115 8.26 -43.88 -9.11
CA VAL A 115 7.59 -44.51 -10.26
C VAL A 115 6.47 -45.46 -9.85
N VAL A 116 5.50 -45.64 -10.74
CA VAL A 116 4.39 -46.59 -10.59
C VAL A 116 4.72 -47.92 -11.28
N LEU A 117 4.45 -49.03 -10.62
CA LEU A 117 4.84 -50.38 -11.04
C LEU A 117 3.72 -51.40 -10.75
N CYS A 118 3.74 -52.53 -11.46
CA CYS A 118 2.89 -53.69 -11.17
C CYS A 118 3.47 -54.54 -10.03
N ASP A 119 2.71 -55.53 -9.55
CA ASP A 119 3.12 -56.39 -8.43
C ASP A 119 4.35 -57.25 -8.74
N ALA A 120 4.54 -57.70 -9.98
CA ALA A 120 5.73 -58.46 -10.36
C ALA A 120 7.00 -57.60 -10.31
N CYS A 121 6.96 -56.41 -10.92
CA CYS A 121 8.11 -55.49 -10.89
C CYS A 121 8.43 -54.99 -9.49
N LYS A 122 7.44 -54.93 -8.58
CA LYS A 122 7.70 -54.70 -7.15
C LYS A 122 8.64 -55.77 -6.60
N VAL A 123 8.32 -57.05 -6.77
CA VAL A 123 9.11 -58.15 -6.21
C VAL A 123 10.45 -58.29 -6.92
N GLU A 124 10.43 -58.41 -8.24
CA GLU A 124 11.60 -58.76 -9.06
C GLU A 124 12.66 -57.64 -9.14
N GLY A 125 12.23 -56.38 -9.03
CA GLY A 125 13.11 -55.23 -9.25
C GLY A 125 13.35 -54.38 -8.02
N HIS A 126 12.29 -53.93 -7.33
CA HIS A 126 12.43 -52.87 -6.33
C HIS A 126 12.58 -53.39 -4.91
N GLN A 127 11.85 -54.44 -4.54
CA GLN A 127 11.86 -54.97 -3.19
C GLN A 127 13.18 -55.69 -2.86
N HIS A 128 13.76 -56.42 -3.82
CA HIS A 128 15.09 -57.02 -3.67
C HIS A 128 16.22 -55.98 -3.61
N GLN A 129 16.02 -54.80 -4.18
CA GLN A 129 16.96 -53.67 -4.09
C GLN A 129 16.82 -52.88 -2.78
N GLY A 130 15.91 -53.27 -1.89
CA GLY A 130 15.66 -52.58 -0.63
C GLY A 130 14.86 -51.29 -0.77
N HIS A 131 14.24 -51.04 -1.93
CA HIS A 131 13.40 -49.87 -2.11
C HIS A 131 12.08 -49.98 -1.32
N THR A 132 11.65 -48.84 -0.79
CA THR A 132 10.36 -48.67 -0.13
C THR A 132 9.26 -48.60 -1.19
N VAL A 133 8.40 -49.60 -1.19
CA VAL A 133 7.28 -49.72 -2.14
C VAL A 133 5.98 -49.80 -1.37
N GLN A 134 4.99 -49.00 -1.78
CA GLN A 134 3.67 -48.94 -1.18
C GLN A 134 2.58 -48.94 -2.26
N THR A 135 1.32 -49.09 -1.87
CA THR A 135 0.23 -49.06 -2.87
C THR A 135 0.07 -47.65 -3.43
N ILE A 136 -0.35 -47.53 -4.69
CA ILE A 136 -0.60 -46.21 -5.29
C ILE A 136 -1.60 -45.40 -4.47
N ARG A 137 -2.62 -46.06 -3.89
CA ARG A 137 -3.61 -45.43 -3.03
C ARG A 137 -2.96 -44.75 -1.82
N THR A 138 -2.12 -45.49 -1.08
CA THR A 138 -1.44 -44.96 0.12
C THR A 138 -0.47 -43.85 -0.23
N ALA A 139 0.31 -44.00 -1.31
CA ALA A 139 1.19 -42.94 -1.80
C ALA A 139 0.43 -41.67 -2.18
N ALA A 140 -0.71 -41.80 -2.86
CA ALA A 140 -1.55 -40.68 -3.24
C ALA A 140 -2.17 -39.99 -2.02
N GLU A 141 -2.69 -40.76 -1.05
CA GLU A 141 -3.24 -40.21 0.20
C GLU A 141 -2.18 -39.46 1.01
N GLN A 142 -0.98 -40.01 1.15
CA GLN A 142 0.14 -39.35 1.84
C GLN A 142 0.56 -38.06 1.12
N ARG A 143 0.68 -38.09 -0.22
CA ARG A 143 1.02 -36.89 -1.01
C ARG A 143 -0.06 -35.83 -0.93
N ARG A 144 -1.35 -36.21 -0.94
CA ARG A 144 -2.46 -35.26 -0.72
C ARG A 144 -2.41 -34.65 0.68
N LYS A 145 -2.08 -35.43 1.71
CA LYS A 145 -1.95 -34.94 3.09
C LYS A 145 -0.79 -33.96 3.24
N ASP A 146 0.39 -34.27 2.68
CA ASP A 146 1.56 -33.39 2.70
C ASP A 146 1.27 -32.06 1.98
N LEU A 147 0.79 -32.14 0.74
CA LEU A 147 0.42 -30.94 -0.03
C LEU A 147 -0.70 -30.15 0.65
N GLY A 148 -1.68 -30.84 1.25
CA GLY A 148 -2.74 -30.22 2.04
C GLY A 148 -2.19 -29.46 3.24
N GLY A 149 -1.27 -30.06 4.01
CA GLY A 149 -0.63 -29.42 5.15
C GLY A 149 0.18 -28.19 4.75
N ARG A 150 0.99 -28.29 3.69
CA ARG A 150 1.73 -27.15 3.12
C ARG A 150 0.79 -26.03 2.66
N LEU A 151 -0.32 -26.39 2.02
CA LEU A 151 -1.31 -25.44 1.55
C LEU A 151 -2.03 -24.73 2.71
N THR A 152 -2.34 -25.43 3.80
CA THR A 152 -2.87 -24.81 5.02
C THR A 152 -1.86 -23.84 5.64
N SER A 153 -0.59 -24.24 5.78
CA SER A 153 0.47 -23.36 6.28
C SER A 153 0.61 -22.08 5.43
N LEU A 154 0.54 -22.21 4.09
CA LEU A 154 0.55 -21.05 3.21
C LEU A 154 -0.66 -20.13 3.42
N ARG A 155 -1.85 -20.68 3.67
CA ARG A 155 -3.03 -19.87 4.00
C ARG A 155 -2.85 -19.12 5.32
N ASP A 156 -2.27 -19.74 6.34
CA ASP A 156 -2.02 -19.11 7.63
C ASP A 156 -0.98 -17.98 7.49
N THR A 157 0.09 -18.20 6.73
CA THR A 157 1.07 -17.14 6.44
C THR A 157 0.46 -15.97 5.68
N MET A 158 -0.42 -16.24 4.71
CA MET A 158 -1.15 -15.19 3.98
C MET A 158 -2.06 -14.37 4.91
N ALA A 159 -2.77 -15.04 5.83
CA ALA A 159 -3.59 -14.36 6.84
C ALA A 159 -2.72 -13.47 7.75
N ASN A 160 -1.56 -13.96 8.20
CA ASN A 160 -0.63 -13.15 9.00
C ASN A 160 -0.09 -11.94 8.22
N ILE A 161 0.29 -12.12 6.95
CA ILE A 161 0.73 -11.01 6.09
C ILE A 161 -0.39 -9.95 5.94
N GLN A 162 -1.64 -10.37 5.75
CA GLN A 162 -2.77 -9.45 5.66
C GLN A 162 -2.96 -8.66 6.97
N LYS A 163 -2.84 -9.32 8.13
CA LYS A 163 -2.89 -8.68 9.45
C LYS A 163 -1.78 -7.63 9.62
N LYS A 164 -0.53 -7.99 9.30
CA LYS A 164 0.61 -7.06 9.36
C LYS A 164 0.43 -5.86 8.43
N LYS A 165 -0.10 -6.09 7.22
CA LYS A 165 -0.40 -5.02 6.26
C LYS A 165 -1.42 -4.04 6.82
N ALA A 166 -2.50 -4.53 7.43
CA ALA A 166 -3.50 -3.68 8.07
C ALA A 166 -2.93 -2.87 9.25
N ALA A 167 -2.05 -3.46 10.06
CA ALA A 167 -1.35 -2.75 11.14
C ALA A 167 -0.47 -1.61 10.61
N ILE A 168 0.32 -1.87 9.56
CA ILE A 168 1.17 -0.86 8.89
C ILE A 168 0.31 0.28 8.31
N ASP A 169 -0.81 -0.05 7.66
CA ASP A 169 -1.73 0.94 7.10
C ASP A 169 -2.34 1.84 8.19
N SER A 170 -2.67 1.27 9.36
CA SER A 170 -3.15 2.01 10.52
C SER A 170 -2.10 3.00 11.05
N VAL A 171 -0.86 2.53 11.23
CA VAL A 171 0.27 3.34 11.70
C VAL A 171 0.57 4.47 10.72
N SER A 172 0.56 4.18 9.42
CA SER A 172 0.77 5.18 8.36
C SER A 172 -0.30 6.28 8.42
N LYS A 173 -1.57 5.92 8.63
CA LYS A 173 -2.66 6.89 8.83
C LYS A 173 -2.46 7.73 10.09
N SER A 174 -2.11 7.10 11.22
CA SER A 174 -1.85 7.79 12.49
C SER A 174 -0.70 8.80 12.36
N LEU A 175 0.43 8.39 11.75
CA LEU A 175 1.57 9.28 11.50
C LEU A 175 1.20 10.45 10.60
N ARG A 176 0.42 10.22 9.52
CA ARG A 176 -0.06 11.31 8.66
C ARG A 176 -0.89 12.34 9.43
N LEU A 177 -1.70 11.90 10.39
CA LEU A 177 -2.46 12.81 11.26
C LEU A 177 -1.53 13.58 12.20
N LYS A 178 -0.54 12.92 12.81
CA LYS A 178 0.48 13.57 13.65
C LYS A 178 1.26 14.65 12.87
N TYR A 179 1.71 14.36 11.64
CA TYR A 179 2.38 15.35 10.78
C TYR A 179 1.49 16.55 10.45
N LYS A 180 0.22 16.31 10.09
CA LYS A 180 -0.74 17.40 9.83
C LYS A 180 -1.00 18.25 11.08
N ALA A 181 -1.08 17.64 12.25
CA ALA A 181 -1.27 18.35 13.51
C ALA A 181 -0.08 19.28 13.80
N VAL A 182 1.16 18.79 13.71
CA VAL A 182 2.37 19.61 13.90
C VAL A 182 2.43 20.75 12.89
N GLN A 183 2.10 20.50 11.63
CA GLN A 183 2.06 21.54 10.61
C GLN A 183 1.01 22.63 10.92
N GLN A 184 -0.17 22.24 11.42
CA GLN A 184 -1.20 23.18 11.83
C GLN A 184 -0.80 23.97 13.09
N GLU A 185 -0.13 23.34 14.05
CA GLU A 185 0.39 24.01 15.23
C GLU A 185 1.42 25.08 14.87
N TYR A 186 2.37 24.74 13.98
CA TYR A 186 3.34 25.70 13.46
C TYR A 186 2.66 26.90 12.78
N ALA A 187 1.69 26.63 11.89
CA ALA A 187 0.95 27.69 11.21
C ALA A 187 0.14 28.59 12.17
N ARG A 188 -0.41 28.02 13.25
CA ARG A 188 -1.10 28.80 14.30
C ARG A 188 -0.13 29.70 15.07
N ALA A 189 1.04 29.17 15.44
CA ALA A 189 2.08 29.97 16.07
C ALA A 189 2.51 31.14 15.17
N GLU A 190 2.60 30.92 13.85
CA GLU A 190 2.99 31.93 12.87
C GLU A 190 1.99 33.08 12.82
N LEU A 191 0.70 32.73 12.75
CA LEU A 191 -0.37 33.71 12.78
C LEU A 191 -0.37 34.54 14.08
N GLN A 192 -0.11 33.91 15.23
CA GLN A 192 -0.04 34.62 16.51
C GLN A 192 1.09 35.67 16.53
N LEU A 193 2.29 35.31 16.06
CA LEU A 193 3.41 36.26 15.95
C LEU A 193 3.10 37.39 14.97
N GLN A 194 2.50 37.08 13.81
CA GLN A 194 2.08 38.10 12.84
C GLN A 194 1.05 39.06 13.44
N GLU A 195 0.10 38.55 14.23
CA GLU A 195 -0.88 39.38 14.93
C GLU A 195 -0.23 40.30 15.97
N GLU A 196 0.69 39.78 16.80
CA GLU A 196 1.41 40.55 17.81
C GLU A 196 2.28 41.64 17.18
N LEU A 197 3.04 41.30 16.13
CA LEU A 197 3.80 42.28 15.36
C LEU A 197 2.88 43.33 14.74
N GLY A 198 1.72 42.91 14.23
CA GLY A 198 0.68 43.80 13.72
C GLY A 198 0.10 44.74 14.78
N ARG A 199 -0.14 44.24 16.01
CA ARG A 199 -0.59 45.05 17.15
C ARG A 199 0.47 46.07 17.54
N SER A 200 1.73 45.65 17.67
CA SER A 200 2.86 46.52 18.00
C SER A 200 3.02 47.64 16.96
N ARG A 201 3.00 47.30 15.66
CA ARG A 201 3.06 48.28 14.57
C ARG A 201 1.91 49.31 14.64
N ARG A 202 0.68 48.86 14.91
CA ARG A 202 -0.48 49.77 15.04
C ARG A 202 -0.35 50.69 16.24
N ALA A 203 0.10 50.18 17.39
CA ALA A 203 0.32 50.99 18.58
C ALA A 203 1.41 52.05 18.35
N PHE A 204 2.52 51.67 17.73
CA PHE A 204 3.59 52.61 17.37
C PHE A 204 3.09 53.69 16.40
N ALA A 205 2.39 53.31 15.33
CA ALA A 205 1.83 54.26 14.38
C ALA A 205 0.81 55.22 15.01
N ALA A 206 -0.01 54.74 15.95
CA ALA A 206 -0.94 55.58 16.69
C ALA A 206 -0.22 56.61 17.57
N SER A 207 0.81 56.18 18.32
CA SER A 207 1.62 57.09 19.14
C SER A 207 2.34 58.14 18.29
N LEU A 208 2.89 57.75 17.13
CA LEU A 208 3.52 58.70 16.20
C LEU A 208 2.51 59.72 15.66
N ALA A 209 1.31 59.27 15.30
CA ALA A 209 0.24 60.16 14.83
C ALA A 209 -0.26 61.12 15.92
N GLU A 210 -0.25 60.72 17.20
CA GLU A 210 -0.56 61.61 18.32
C GLU A 210 0.48 62.73 18.46
N VAL A 211 1.77 62.39 18.35
CA VAL A 211 2.86 63.39 18.37
C VAL A 211 2.75 64.35 17.20
N GLU A 212 2.51 63.83 15.98
CA GLU A 212 2.31 64.64 14.77
C GLU A 212 1.11 65.59 14.93
N LYS A 213 -0.01 65.09 15.48
CA LYS A 213 -1.20 65.90 15.74
C LYS A 213 -0.92 67.01 16.74
N LEU A 214 -0.23 66.72 17.85
CA LEU A 214 0.10 67.72 18.87
C LEU A 214 1.01 68.81 18.29
N ASN A 215 2.05 68.42 17.54
CA ASN A 215 2.91 69.38 16.86
C ASN A 215 2.13 70.23 15.85
N SER A 216 1.23 69.62 15.07
CA SER A 216 0.38 70.35 14.11
C SER A 216 -0.52 71.37 14.81
N GLN A 217 -1.14 71.01 15.93
CA GLN A 217 -1.96 71.92 16.73
C GLN A 217 -1.15 73.12 17.24
N ILE A 218 0.04 72.87 17.78
CA ILE A 218 0.94 73.95 18.23
C ILE A 218 1.26 74.88 17.05
N LEU A 219 1.60 74.33 15.88
CA LEU A 219 1.90 75.15 14.71
C LEU A 219 0.70 75.96 14.20
N GLU A 220 -0.50 75.36 14.19
CA GLU A 220 -1.75 76.03 13.80
C GLU A 220 -2.07 77.19 14.76
N GLU A 221 -2.00 76.97 16.07
CA GLU A 221 -2.23 78.01 17.08
C GLU A 221 -1.25 79.17 16.93
N GLN A 222 0.04 78.87 16.72
CA GLN A 222 1.07 79.89 16.57
C GLN A 222 0.91 80.67 15.26
N THR A 223 0.52 79.99 14.18
CA THR A 223 0.16 80.63 12.90
C THR A 223 -1.03 81.57 13.08
N TYR A 224 -2.05 81.15 13.82
CA TYR A 224 -3.22 81.97 14.11
C TYR A 224 -2.86 83.25 14.89
N LEU A 225 -2.00 83.13 15.92
CA LEU A 225 -1.52 84.28 16.69
C LEU A 225 -0.71 85.26 15.82
N LEU A 226 0.16 84.74 14.95
CA LEU A 226 0.92 85.55 14.01
C LEU A 226 0.01 86.31 13.03
N ASN A 227 -1.03 85.66 12.50
CA ASN A 227 -2.01 86.31 11.63
C ASN A 227 -2.76 87.45 12.34
N ILE A 228 -3.12 87.29 13.63
CA ILE A 228 -3.74 88.36 14.41
C ILE A 228 -2.77 89.55 14.56
N ALA A 229 -1.52 89.28 14.94
CA ALA A 229 -0.51 90.31 15.09
C ALA A 229 -0.25 91.04 13.76
N GLU A 230 -0.20 90.32 12.65
CA GLU A 230 -0.08 90.89 11.30
C GLU A 230 -1.24 91.86 11.01
N VAL A 231 -2.49 91.45 11.23
CA VAL A 231 -3.66 92.32 11.03
C VAL A 231 -3.61 93.56 11.93
N GLN A 232 -3.18 93.43 13.19
CA GLN A 232 -3.04 94.56 14.11
C GLN A 232 -1.98 95.56 13.61
N VAL A 233 -0.82 95.06 13.15
CA VAL A 233 0.23 95.89 12.55
C VAL A 233 -0.29 96.61 11.32
N VAL A 234 -0.90 95.88 10.38
CA VAL A 234 -1.45 96.44 9.14
C VAL A 234 -2.49 97.52 9.44
N SER A 235 -3.44 97.25 10.35
CA SER A 235 -4.44 98.22 10.78
C SER A 235 -3.83 99.49 11.37
N ARG A 236 -2.78 99.36 12.21
CA ARG A 236 -2.06 100.53 12.74
C ARG A 236 -1.31 101.29 11.66
N CYS A 237 -0.68 100.58 10.71
CA CYS A 237 -0.04 101.19 9.56
C CYS A 237 -1.06 102.00 8.73
N ASP A 238 -2.25 101.45 8.47
CA ASP A 238 -3.32 102.15 7.76
C ASP A 238 -3.80 103.38 8.54
N TYR A 239 -3.99 103.25 9.84
CA TYR A 239 -4.37 104.36 10.72
C TYR A 239 -3.34 105.49 10.71
N LEU A 240 -2.06 105.17 10.91
CA LEU A 240 -0.98 106.16 10.88
C LEU A 240 -0.86 106.80 9.49
N THR A 241 -1.02 106.02 8.42
CA THR A 241 -1.07 106.52 7.05
C THR A 241 -2.22 107.51 6.85
N MET A 242 -3.40 107.22 7.40
CA MET A 242 -4.55 108.13 7.38
C MET A 242 -4.27 109.41 8.19
N ARG A 243 -3.70 109.29 9.39
CA ARG A 243 -3.34 110.44 10.22
C ARG A 243 -2.32 111.35 9.54
N ILE A 244 -1.29 110.80 8.89
CA ILE A 244 -0.31 111.59 8.14
C ILE A 244 -1.02 112.47 7.09
N LYS A 245 -1.94 111.89 6.31
CA LYS A 245 -2.75 112.64 5.35
C LYS A 245 -3.60 113.73 6.02
N GLN A 246 -4.14 113.46 7.21
CA GLN A 246 -4.93 114.43 7.98
C GLN A 246 -4.07 115.54 8.61
N THR A 247 -2.87 115.26 9.10
CA THR A 247 -1.94 116.29 9.61
C THR A 247 -1.41 117.16 8.48
N ASP A 248 -1.18 116.59 7.30
CA ASP A 248 -0.86 117.36 6.09
C ASP A 248 -1.99 118.36 5.77
N THR A 249 -3.26 117.99 6.00
CA THR A 249 -4.39 118.93 5.90
C THR A 249 -4.53 119.88 7.10
N ALA A 250 -4.23 119.44 8.32
CA ALA A 250 -4.35 120.25 9.54
C ALA A 250 -3.20 121.25 9.71
N LEU A 251 -2.03 121.04 9.10
CA LEU A 251 -0.98 122.07 9.00
C LEU A 251 -1.44 123.31 8.23
N LEU A 252 -2.55 123.22 7.48
CA LEU A 252 -3.22 124.37 6.85
C LEU A 252 -4.19 125.09 7.82
N GLU A 253 -4.52 124.52 8.98
CA GLU A 253 -5.45 125.05 9.98
C GLU A 253 -4.85 124.95 11.41
N GLU A 254 -4.28 126.04 11.93
CA GLU A 254 -3.51 126.07 13.19
C GLU A 254 -4.26 125.49 14.43
N ALA A 255 -3.96 124.24 14.81
CA ALA A 255 -4.23 123.72 16.14
C ALA A 255 -3.29 122.56 16.51
N GLY A 256 -2.70 122.63 17.71
CA GLY A 256 -1.72 121.68 18.21
C GLY A 256 -2.28 120.54 19.05
N GLY A 257 -1.56 119.42 19.02
CA GLY A 257 -1.35 118.49 20.12
C GLY A 257 -2.36 117.34 20.29
N ASN A 258 -1.88 116.10 20.13
CA ASN A 258 -2.00 115.12 21.22
C ASN A 258 -1.04 113.94 21.03
N ASP A 259 -0.39 113.57 22.13
CA ASP A 259 0.43 112.37 22.30
C ASP A 259 -0.44 111.12 22.15
N GLU A 260 0.01 110.15 21.35
CA GLU A 260 -0.64 108.86 21.21
C GLU A 260 0.33 107.73 21.53
N GLU A 261 -0.12 106.78 22.36
CA GLU A 261 0.62 105.59 22.75
C GLU A 261 1.06 104.76 21.53
N GLU A 262 2.32 104.35 21.55
CA GLU A 262 2.94 103.47 20.58
C GLU A 262 2.42 102.04 20.78
N LEU A 263 1.93 101.39 19.71
CA LEU A 263 1.56 99.98 19.80
C LEU A 263 2.84 99.13 19.87
N ASP A 264 3.15 98.58 21.04
CA ASP A 264 4.25 97.62 21.19
C ASP A 264 3.84 96.24 20.69
N VAL A 265 3.88 96.07 19.37
CA VAL A 265 3.58 94.79 18.73
C VAL A 265 4.74 93.79 18.91
N LYS A 266 5.96 94.28 19.14
CA LYS A 266 7.18 93.44 19.20
C LYS A 266 7.23 92.53 20.42
N SER A 267 6.62 92.91 21.54
CA SER A 267 6.57 92.09 22.75
C SER A 267 5.60 90.91 22.69
N ASN A 268 4.75 90.83 21.66
CA ASN A 268 3.68 89.82 21.56
C ASN A 268 3.94 88.72 20.50
N LEU A 269 5.07 88.74 19.77
CA LEU A 269 5.37 87.69 18.79
C LEU A 269 5.95 86.43 19.48
N PRO A 270 5.57 85.22 19.03
CA PRO A 270 6.19 83.99 19.48
C PRO A 270 7.70 83.96 19.16
N VAL A 271 8.55 83.73 20.18
CA VAL A 271 10.02 83.68 20.02
C VAL A 271 10.57 82.25 20.09
N LEU A 272 9.86 81.33 20.76
CA LEU A 272 10.32 79.95 20.96
C LEU A 272 9.15 78.96 20.85
N LEU A 273 9.27 78.00 19.93
CA LEU A 273 8.36 76.86 19.81
C LEU A 273 8.99 75.62 20.44
N LYS A 274 8.21 74.89 21.24
CA LYS A 274 8.60 73.57 21.75
C LYS A 274 7.83 72.49 20.98
N LEU A 275 8.51 71.84 20.04
CA LEU A 275 7.97 70.72 19.29
C LEU A 275 8.62 69.42 19.77
N GLN A 276 7.96 68.29 19.52
CA GLN A 276 8.49 66.96 19.80
C GLN A 276 9.09 66.38 18.52
N GLU A 277 10.39 66.07 18.54
CA GLU A 277 11.06 65.38 17.43
C GLU A 277 10.96 63.85 17.62
N PRO A 278 10.35 63.11 16.68
CA PRO A 278 10.22 61.67 16.82
C PRO A 278 11.52 60.95 16.45
N GLU A 279 12.04 60.13 17.36
CA GLU A 279 13.20 59.26 17.12
C GLU A 279 12.84 57.78 17.27
N LEU A 280 13.33 56.95 16.34
CA LEU A 280 13.18 55.50 16.41
C LEU A 280 14.32 54.90 17.24
N VAL A 281 14.03 54.52 18.48
CA VAL A 281 14.97 53.73 19.30
C VAL A 281 14.91 52.27 18.86
N LYS A 282 15.98 51.80 18.21
CA LYS A 282 16.13 50.39 17.80
C LYS A 282 16.60 49.58 19.00
N THR A 283 15.87 48.54 19.38
CA THR A 283 16.31 47.56 20.38
C THR A 283 17.44 46.71 19.79
N GLU A 284 18.63 46.73 20.41
CA GLU A 284 19.87 46.15 19.85
C GLU A 284 19.91 44.60 19.79
N ASN A 285 18.86 43.91 20.20
CA ASN A 285 18.84 42.45 20.17
C ASN A 285 17.49 41.92 19.69
N PRO A 286 17.20 41.96 18.38
CA PRO A 286 16.10 41.20 17.84
C PRO A 286 16.52 39.74 17.93
N GLN A 287 16.11 39.03 18.99
CA GLN A 287 16.18 37.57 19.00
C GLN A 287 15.61 37.11 17.66
N SER A 288 16.40 36.36 16.90
CA SER A 288 15.98 35.80 15.62
C SER A 288 14.62 35.14 15.82
N LEU A 289 13.62 35.54 15.03
CA LEU A 289 12.27 35.00 15.08
C LEU A 289 12.29 33.55 14.58
N ASP A 290 12.79 32.63 15.40
CA ASP A 290 12.70 31.20 15.16
C ASP A 290 11.46 30.65 15.86
N MET A 291 10.61 30.02 15.06
CA MET A 291 9.24 29.65 15.39
C MET A 291 9.11 28.23 15.90
N GLY A 292 10.12 27.40 15.64
CA GLY A 292 10.14 26.01 16.09
C GLY A 292 11.03 25.13 15.23
N GLN A 293 11.68 24.19 15.88
CA GLN A 293 12.54 23.20 15.25
C GLN A 293 11.84 21.84 15.18
N LEU A 294 11.89 21.19 14.01
CA LEU A 294 11.36 19.84 13.87
C LEU A 294 12.27 18.85 14.62
N THR A 295 11.75 18.25 15.69
CA THR A 295 12.42 17.15 16.39
C THR A 295 11.68 15.84 16.15
N THR A 296 12.41 14.78 15.79
CA THR A 296 11.84 13.44 15.60
C THR A 296 12.14 12.55 16.81
N LYS A 297 11.14 11.78 17.26
CA LYS A 297 11.35 10.67 18.21
C LYS A 297 11.25 9.36 17.44
N GLN A 298 12.19 8.44 17.66
CA GLN A 298 12.15 7.12 17.02
C GLN A 298 10.99 6.32 17.62
N CYS A 299 10.10 5.81 16.78
CA CYS A 299 8.97 4.99 17.20
C CYS A 299 9.14 3.58 16.64
N THR A 300 9.19 2.59 17.52
CA THR A 300 9.19 1.17 17.18
C THR A 300 7.78 0.62 17.24
N VAL A 301 7.28 0.14 16.10
CA VAL A 301 5.94 -0.44 15.98
C VAL A 301 6.09 -1.94 15.83
N ASN A 302 5.55 -2.69 16.79
CA ASN A 302 5.48 -4.13 16.70
C ASN A 302 4.29 -4.53 15.81
N THR A 303 4.55 -5.28 14.73
CA THR A 303 3.51 -5.73 13.79
C THR A 303 2.90 -7.08 14.17
N ASP A 304 3.41 -7.73 15.23
CA ASP A 304 2.99 -9.08 15.65
C ASP A 304 1.94 -9.07 16.77
N GLU A 305 1.73 -7.94 17.46
CA GLU A 305 0.70 -7.79 18.50
C GLU A 305 -0.52 -7.02 17.97
N GLU A 306 -1.73 -7.47 18.31
CA GLU A 306 -3.00 -6.89 17.83
C GLU A 306 -3.24 -5.46 18.33
N ASP A 307 -2.56 -5.08 19.40
CA ASP A 307 -2.54 -3.73 19.90
C ASP A 307 -1.22 -3.09 19.49
N GLY A 308 -1.31 -2.09 18.61
CA GLY A 308 -0.19 -1.23 18.23
C GLY A 308 0.27 -0.35 19.40
N GLN A 309 0.74 -0.97 20.48
CA GLN A 309 1.37 -0.28 21.60
C GLN A 309 2.76 0.18 21.16
N GLU A 310 2.96 1.50 21.18
CA GLU A 310 4.27 2.13 21.05
C GLU A 310 5.14 1.64 22.22
N LEU A 311 6.10 0.76 21.94
CA LEU A 311 7.17 0.45 22.89
C LEU A 311 8.03 1.70 23.08
N ALA A 312 8.19 2.10 24.34
CA ALA A 312 8.85 3.33 24.75
C ALA A 312 10.23 3.51 24.10
N ALA A 313 10.40 4.66 23.44
CA ALA A 313 11.62 5.04 22.76
C ALA A 313 12.76 5.36 23.74
N ALA A 314 13.96 4.85 23.42
CA ALA A 314 15.23 5.29 24.00
C ALA A 314 15.48 6.80 23.70
N PRO A 315 16.26 7.52 24.54
CA PRO A 315 16.38 8.97 24.45
C PRO A 315 17.05 9.42 23.13
N PRO A 316 16.72 10.62 22.63
CA PRO A 316 17.26 11.11 21.37
C PRO A 316 18.77 11.36 21.48
N LEU A 317 19.52 10.85 20.51
CA LEU A 317 20.89 11.28 20.25
C LEU A 317 20.84 12.72 19.73
N SER A 318 21.44 13.64 20.48
CA SER A 318 21.59 15.04 20.13
C SER A 318 22.44 15.20 18.84
N PRO A 319 22.04 16.08 17.90
CA PRO A 319 22.89 16.39 16.76
C PRO A 319 24.12 17.20 17.19
N PRO A 320 25.25 17.09 16.48
CA PRO A 320 26.47 17.81 16.82
C PRO A 320 26.29 19.32 16.60
N PRO A 321 26.96 20.17 17.39
CA PRO A 321 26.87 21.62 17.20
C PRO A 321 27.56 22.00 15.88
N LEU A 322 26.90 22.85 15.10
CA LEU A 322 27.52 23.47 13.92
C LEU A 322 28.63 24.45 14.37
N PRO A 323 29.75 24.53 13.64
CA PRO A 323 30.88 25.38 14.01
C PRO A 323 30.54 26.87 13.82
N LEU A 324 31.07 27.69 14.75
CA LEU A 324 30.99 29.15 14.81
C LEU A 324 31.54 29.83 13.55
#